data_AF-A0A7C9MVL7-F1
#
_entry.id   AF-A0A7C9MVL7-F1
#
_cell.length_a   1.000
_cell.length_b   1.000
_cell.length_c   1.000
_cell.angle_alpha   90.00
_cell.angle_beta   90.00
_cell.angle_gamma   90.00
#
_symmetry.space_group_name_H-M   'P 1'
#
loop_
_entity.id
_entity.type
_entity.pdbx_description
1 polymer ?
#
loop_
_entity_poly.entity_id
_entity_poly.type
_entity_poly.pdbx_seq_one_letter_code
_entity_poly.pdbx_strand_id
1 'polypeptide(L)'
;MSSLEHKRQKSAFWLSASRDQARDTGMALVLVSLIVFFITREIRYVTIATGLLLLDMIAPALFKPAAKVWFGLSHVLGTVMSKVILALVFFVVLTPMGLLRGLLGKDPMRVRQFKQGTDSVFRVRDHAFGPADIEQPF
;
A
#
# COMPACT_ATOMS: atom_id res chain seq x y z
N MET A 1 -1.86 29.77 29.46
CA MET A 1 -0.99 29.78 28.25
C MET A 1 0.06 28.67 28.37
N SER A 2 -0.35 27.39 28.35
CA SER A 2 0.56 26.23 28.48
C SER A 2 -0.02 25.02 27.75
N SER A 3 -0.21 25.14 26.43
CA SER A 3 -0.85 24.07 25.65
C SER A 3 -0.45 24.05 24.17
N LEU A 4 0.73 24.53 23.80
CA LEU A 4 1.17 24.51 22.40
C LEU A 4 2.67 24.32 22.31
N GLU A 5 3.15 23.08 22.37
CA GLU A 5 4.29 22.61 21.56
C GLU A 5 4.67 21.17 21.92
N HIS A 6 3.74 20.23 21.70
CA HIS A 6 4.12 18.84 21.51
C HIS A 6 4.83 18.74 20.15
N LYS A 7 6.11 19.11 20.12
CA LYS A 7 6.98 18.99 18.96
C LYS A 7 6.97 17.51 18.56
N ARG A 8 6.20 17.18 17.52
CA ARG A 8 6.12 15.85 16.92
C ARG A 8 7.50 15.51 16.39
N GLN A 9 8.33 14.95 17.25
CA GLN A 9 9.61 14.38 16.91
C GLN A 9 9.29 13.21 15.98
N LYS A 10 9.32 13.47 14.67
CA LYS A 10 9.44 12.46 13.63
C LYS A 10 10.85 11.88 13.79
N SER A 11 11.09 11.18 14.90
CA SER A 11 12.28 10.36 15.02
C SER A 11 12.19 9.35 13.89
N ALA A 12 13.20 9.41 13.03
CA ALA A 12 13.39 8.45 11.98
C ALA A 12 13.51 7.07 12.63
N PHE A 13 12.40 6.32 12.65
CA PHE A 13 12.35 4.89 13.02
C PHE A 13 13.44 4.07 12.28
N TRP A 14 13.93 4.60 11.15
CA TRP A 14 15.06 4.19 10.34
C TRP A 14 16.45 4.07 11.04
N LEU A 15 16.60 4.50 12.30
CA LEU A 15 17.88 4.39 13.05
C LEU A 15 17.93 3.24 14.05
N SER A 16 16.81 2.59 14.38
CA SER A 16 16.81 1.46 15.32
C SER A 16 16.54 0.16 14.58
N ALA A 17 17.53 -0.36 13.86
CA ALA A 17 17.56 -1.79 13.56
C ALA A 17 17.65 -2.53 14.92
N SER A 18 16.49 -2.92 15.46
CA SER A 18 16.39 -3.63 16.74
C SER A 18 17.15 -4.95 16.63
N ARG A 19 17.63 -5.49 17.76
CA ARG A 19 18.27 -6.81 17.80
C ARG A 19 17.40 -7.88 17.14
N ASP A 20 16.08 -7.76 17.26
CA ASP A 20 15.12 -8.68 16.67
C ASP A 20 15.13 -8.60 15.13
N GLN A 21 15.17 -7.39 14.58
CA GLN A 21 15.25 -7.18 13.12
C GLN A 21 16.56 -7.72 12.52
N ALA A 22 17.67 -7.63 13.26
CA ALA A 22 18.92 -8.23 12.83
C ALA A 22 18.82 -9.77 12.77
N ARG A 23 18.25 -10.38 13.82
CA ARG A 23 18.02 -11.84 13.89
C ARG A 23 17.08 -12.33 12.79
N ASP A 24 15.99 -11.63 12.53
CA ASP A 24 15.02 -11.99 11.48
C ASP A 24 15.65 -11.91 10.09
N THR A 25 16.51 -10.92 9.86
CA THR A 25 17.27 -10.79 8.61
C THR A 25 18.28 -11.92 8.44
N GLY A 26 18.95 -12.30 9.53
CA GLY A 26 19.86 -13.44 9.59
C GLY A 26 19.19 -14.77 9.25
N MET A 27 18.05 -15.04 9.89
CA MET A 27 17.23 -16.23 9.61
C MET A 27 16.75 -16.26 8.15
N ALA A 28 16.36 -15.11 7.58
CA ALA A 28 15.96 -15.01 6.18
C ALA A 28 17.13 -15.32 5.22
N LEU A 29 18.33 -14.81 5.48
CA LEU A 29 19.52 -15.09 4.67
C LEU A 29 19.92 -16.57 4.70
N VAL A 30 19.84 -17.21 5.86
CA VAL A 30 20.03 -18.66 6.01
C VAL A 30 19.06 -19.44 5.14
N LEU A 31 17.78 -19.08 5.21
CA LEU A 31 16.72 -19.75 4.47
C LEU A 31 16.91 -19.58 2.95
N VAL A 32 17.28 -18.39 2.49
CA VAL A 32 17.63 -18.14 1.07
C VAL A 32 18.81 -19.02 0.65
N SER A 33 19.84 -19.13 1.48
CA SER A 33 21.02 -19.96 1.17
C SER A 33 20.68 -21.45 1.10
N LEU A 34 19.78 -21.94 1.96
CA LEU A 34 19.26 -23.32 1.89
C LEU A 34 18.41 -23.56 0.65
N ILE A 35 17.58 -22.61 0.24
CA ILE A 35 16.79 -22.70 -1.01
C ILE A 35 17.72 -22.78 -2.22
N VAL A 36 18.77 -21.95 -2.26
CA VAL A 36 19.79 -21.99 -3.33
C VAL A 36 20.51 -23.33 -3.33
N PHE A 37 20.90 -23.87 -2.18
CA PHE A 37 21.49 -25.22 -2.10
C PHE A 37 20.57 -26.30 -2.70
N PHE A 38 19.27 -26.23 -2.41
CA PHE A 38 18.29 -27.19 -2.93
C PHE A 38 18.16 -27.13 -4.46
N ILE A 39 18.41 -25.97 -5.06
CA ILE A 39 18.37 -25.74 -6.51
C ILE A 39 19.70 -26.12 -7.18
N THR A 40 20.84 -25.80 -6.57
CA THR A 40 22.17 -25.90 -7.22
C THR A 40 22.94 -27.19 -6.86
N ARG A 41 22.55 -27.93 -5.79
CA ARG A 41 23.22 -29.15 -5.26
C ARG A 41 24.75 -29.07 -5.03
N GLU A 42 25.35 -27.89 -5.13
CA GLU A 42 26.78 -27.65 -4.99
C GLU A 42 27.18 -27.38 -3.53
N ILE A 43 28.10 -28.20 -2.99
CA ILE A 43 28.48 -28.20 -1.55
C ILE A 43 29.13 -26.89 -1.08
N ARG A 44 29.73 -26.12 -2.00
CA ARG A 44 30.43 -24.86 -1.73
C ARG A 44 29.49 -23.76 -1.19
N TYR A 45 28.22 -23.81 -1.54
CA TYR A 45 27.24 -22.83 -1.03
C TYR A 45 26.81 -23.15 0.41
N VAL A 46 26.87 -24.43 0.82
CA VAL A 46 26.52 -24.86 2.19
C VAL A 46 27.55 -24.38 3.20
N THR A 47 28.84 -24.39 2.85
CA THR A 47 29.90 -23.91 3.76
C THR A 47 29.80 -22.40 3.96
N ILE A 48 29.49 -21.64 2.91
CA ILE A 48 29.26 -20.20 2.99
C ILE A 48 27.98 -19.91 3.79
N ALA A 49 26.88 -20.64 3.54
CA ALA A 49 25.63 -20.54 4.28
C ALA A 49 25.81 -20.78 5.79
N THR A 50 26.53 -21.85 6.13
CA THR A 50 26.80 -22.25 7.51
C THR A 50 27.71 -21.23 8.19
N GLY A 51 28.73 -20.71 7.49
CA GLY A 51 29.58 -19.64 7.99
C GLY A 51 28.79 -18.35 8.26
N LEU A 52 27.89 -17.97 7.36
CA LEU A 52 26.99 -16.82 7.54
C LEU A 52 26.01 -17.04 8.71
N LEU A 53 25.48 -18.25 8.87
CA LEU A 53 24.58 -18.63 9.95
C LEU A 53 25.27 -18.55 11.31
N LEU A 54 26.48 -19.09 11.42
CA LEU A 54 27.28 -19.01 12.63
C LEU A 54 27.66 -17.57 12.94
N LEU A 55 28.00 -16.77 11.92
CA LEU A 55 28.32 -15.35 12.09
C LEU A 55 27.10 -14.54 12.54
N ASP A 56 25.91 -14.86 12.02
CA ASP A 56 24.65 -14.27 12.46
C ASP A 56 24.33 -14.63 13.92
N MET A 57 24.58 -15.88 14.31
CA MET A 57 24.34 -16.35 15.68
C MET A 57 25.32 -15.74 16.69
N ILE A 58 26.58 -15.51 16.30
CA ILE A 58 27.64 -14.96 17.18
C ILE A 58 27.55 -13.43 17.26
N ALA A 59 27.32 -12.76 16.14
CA ALA A 59 27.37 -11.31 16.05
C ALA A 59 26.28 -10.75 15.13
N PRO A 60 24.99 -10.77 15.54
CA PRO A 60 23.90 -10.21 14.75
C PRO A 60 24.05 -8.69 14.55
N ALA A 61 24.88 -8.04 15.36
CA ALA A 61 25.20 -6.62 15.23
C ALA A 61 25.93 -6.28 13.92
N LEU A 62 26.67 -7.22 13.31
CA LEU A 62 27.39 -6.99 12.05
C LEU A 62 26.44 -6.95 10.85
N PHE A 63 25.26 -7.55 10.98
CA PHE A 63 24.21 -7.53 9.96
C PHE A 63 23.30 -6.30 10.04
N LYS A 64 23.47 -5.43 11.05
CA LYS A 64 22.73 -4.16 11.16
C LYS A 64 22.77 -3.27 9.91
N PRO A 65 23.91 -3.03 9.22
CA PRO A 65 23.91 -2.25 7.98
C PRO A 65 23.12 -2.94 6.86
N ALA A 66 23.23 -4.26 6.73
CA ALA A 66 22.48 -5.03 5.74
C ALA A 66 20.97 -4.99 6.02
N ALA A 67 20.56 -5.19 7.28
CA ALA A 67 19.18 -5.05 7.73
C ALA A 67 18.66 -3.63 7.46
N LYS A 68 19.45 -2.59 7.74
CA LYS A 68 19.05 -1.19 7.47
C LYS A 68 18.78 -0.95 5.98
N VAL A 69 19.61 -1.47 5.09
CA VAL A 69 19.40 -1.38 3.63
C VAL A 69 18.17 -2.19 3.23
N TRP A 70 18.02 -3.41 3.74
CA TRP A 70 16.92 -4.31 3.42
C TRP A 70 15.54 -3.76 3.85
N PHE A 71 15.42 -3.32 5.11
CA PHE A 71 14.21 -2.68 5.62
C PHE A 71 13.96 -1.32 4.94
N GLY A 72 15.03 -0.59 4.62
CA GLY A 72 15.00 0.62 3.80
C GLY A 72 14.29 0.38 2.47
N LEU A 73 14.78 -0.61 1.72
CA LEU A 73 14.23 -1.03 0.43
C LEU A 73 12.79 -1.54 0.57
N SER A 74 12.51 -2.36 1.58
CA SER A 74 11.18 -2.92 1.83
C SER A 74 10.13 -1.82 2.07
N HIS A 75 10.51 -0.72 2.75
CA HIS A 75 9.57 0.39 2.98
C HIS A 75 9.30 1.20 1.71
N VAL A 76 10.33 1.48 0.92
CA VAL A 76 10.16 2.13 -0.39
C VAL A 76 9.26 1.28 -1.26
N LEU A 77 9.54 -0.02 -1.31
CA LEU A 77 8.73 -0.99 -2.05
C LEU A 77 7.29 -1.00 -1.53
N GLY A 78 7.06 -1.04 -0.22
CA GLY A 78 5.72 -0.99 0.36
C GLY A 78 4.94 0.29 0.00
N THR A 79 5.61 1.43 0.00
CA THR A 79 5.01 2.72 -0.38
C THR A 79 4.63 2.77 -1.86
N VAL A 80 5.49 2.23 -2.73
CA VAL A 80 5.22 2.10 -4.16
C VAL A 80 4.10 1.09 -4.41
N MET A 81 4.16 -0.07 -3.75
CA MET A 81 3.18 -1.14 -3.89
C MET A 81 1.79 -0.72 -3.47
N SER A 82 1.63 0.09 -2.42
CA SER A 82 0.32 0.64 -2.04
C SER A 82 -0.30 1.45 -3.19
N LYS A 83 0.48 2.29 -3.87
CA LYS A 83 0.03 3.05 -5.04
C LYS A 83 -0.26 2.14 -6.25
N VAL A 84 0.61 1.14 -6.47
CA VAL A 84 0.45 0.18 -7.57
C VAL A 84 -0.83 -0.64 -7.40
N ILE A 85 -1.10 -1.14 -6.20
CA ILE A 85 -2.32 -1.91 -5.91
C ILE A 85 -3.55 -1.03 -6.15
N LEU A 86 -3.56 0.22 -5.66
CA LEU A 86 -4.67 1.13 -5.89
C LEU A 86 -4.88 1.43 -7.38
N ALA A 87 -3.80 1.70 -8.12
CA ALA A 87 -3.86 1.92 -9.56
C ALA A 87 -4.37 0.68 -10.30
N LEU A 88 -3.89 -0.51 -9.92
CA LEU A 88 -4.30 -1.77 -10.52
C LEU A 88 -5.78 -2.05 -10.26
N VAL A 89 -6.27 -1.85 -9.03
CA VAL A 89 -7.70 -1.94 -8.71
C VAL A 89 -8.50 -0.94 -9.53
N PHE A 90 -8.01 0.29 -9.67
CA PHE A 90 -8.67 1.30 -10.48
C PHE A 90 -8.78 0.89 -11.95
N PHE A 91 -7.70 0.39 -12.55
CA PHE A 91 -7.68 0.00 -13.96
C PHE A 91 -8.39 -1.32 -14.25
N VAL A 92 -8.34 -2.29 -13.33
CA VAL A 92 -8.91 -3.63 -13.53
C VAL A 92 -10.37 -3.71 -13.10
N VAL A 93 -10.80 -2.91 -12.11
CA VAL A 93 -12.16 -2.97 -11.58
C VAL A 93 -12.95 -1.72 -11.94
N LEU A 94 -12.49 -0.54 -11.51
CA LEU A 94 -13.28 0.70 -11.65
C LEU A 94 -13.40 1.15 -13.12
N THR A 95 -12.31 1.08 -13.87
CA THR A 95 -12.26 1.53 -15.27
C THR A 95 -13.17 0.69 -16.17
N PRO A 96 -13.13 -0.66 -16.17
CA PRO A 96 -14.07 -1.44 -16.95
C PRO A 96 -15.49 -1.31 -16.42
N MET A 97 -15.73 -1.14 -15.12
CA MET A 97 -17.08 -0.84 -14.62
C MET A 97 -17.63 0.47 -15.21
N GLY A 98 -16.83 1.53 -15.26
CA GLY A 98 -17.21 2.80 -15.88
C GLY A 98 -17.46 2.66 -17.37
N LEU A 99 -16.61 1.92 -18.08
CA LEU A 99 -16.75 1.67 -19.52
C LEU A 99 -17.98 0.82 -19.83
N LEU A 100 -18.19 -0.28 -19.10
CA LEU A 100 -19.38 -1.13 -19.20
C LEU A 100 -20.63 -0.32 -18.95
N ARG A 101 -20.65 0.53 -17.91
CA ARG A 101 -21.78 1.43 -17.66
C ARG A 101 -22.05 2.37 -18.85
N GLY A 102 -21.00 2.91 -19.46
CA GLY A 102 -21.09 3.73 -20.66
C GLY A 102 -21.65 2.98 -21.87
N LEU A 103 -21.22 1.73 -22.09
CA LEU A 103 -21.73 0.85 -23.14
C LEU A 103 -23.19 0.43 -22.90
N LEU A 104 -23.58 0.20 -21.64
CA LEU A 104 -24.96 -0.09 -21.24
C LEU A 104 -25.89 1.14 -21.34
N GLY A 105 -25.39 2.30 -21.79
CA GLY A 105 -26.19 3.52 -21.99
C GLY A 105 -26.72 4.15 -20.70
N LYS A 106 -26.23 3.71 -19.53
CA LYS A 106 -26.62 4.25 -18.23
C LYS A 106 -25.86 5.54 -17.96
N ASP A 107 -26.38 6.65 -18.48
CA ASP A 107 -25.91 8.00 -18.19
C ASP A 107 -26.68 8.60 -16.99
N PRO A 108 -26.26 8.36 -15.74
CA PRO A 108 -26.98 8.84 -14.54
C PRO A 108 -27.06 10.37 -14.47
N MET A 109 -26.07 11.05 -15.04
CA MET A 109 -25.87 12.48 -14.93
C MET A 109 -26.33 13.18 -16.20
N ARG A 110 -26.85 12.42 -17.19
CA ARG A 110 -27.30 12.92 -18.49
C ARG A 110 -26.25 13.86 -19.11
N VAL A 111 -24.97 13.55 -18.91
CA VAL A 111 -23.83 14.39 -19.32
C VAL A 111 -23.83 14.61 -20.82
N ARG A 112 -24.28 13.60 -21.59
CA ARG A 112 -24.43 13.73 -23.05
C ARG A 112 -25.50 14.73 -23.46
N GLN A 113 -26.50 14.99 -22.62
CA GLN A 113 -27.61 15.92 -22.92
C GLN A 113 -27.31 17.33 -22.41
N PHE A 114 -26.26 17.49 -21.61
CA PHE A 114 -25.84 18.77 -21.06
C PHE A 114 -25.33 19.70 -22.17
N LYS A 115 -25.98 20.86 -22.32
CA LYS A 115 -25.74 21.91 -23.33
C LYS A 115 -26.07 21.58 -24.79
N GLN A 116 -26.74 20.45 -25.07
CA GLN A 116 -27.14 20.12 -26.45
C GLN A 116 -28.53 20.64 -26.84
N GLY A 117 -29.31 21.18 -25.90
CA GLY A 117 -30.64 21.73 -26.17
C GLY A 117 -31.01 22.88 -25.22
N THR A 118 -32.23 23.41 -25.40
CA THR A 118 -32.79 24.52 -24.60
C THR A 118 -33.40 24.05 -23.27
N ASP A 119 -33.61 22.74 -23.11
CA ASP A 119 -34.25 22.15 -21.94
C ASP A 119 -33.28 21.86 -20.78
N SER A 120 -33.79 21.96 -19.55
CA SER A 120 -33.04 21.65 -18.33
C SER A 120 -32.78 20.15 -18.19
N VAL A 121 -31.53 19.79 -17.88
CA VAL A 121 -31.12 18.40 -17.64
C VAL A 121 -31.48 17.93 -16.22
N PHE A 122 -31.78 18.86 -15.32
CA PHE A 122 -32.24 18.57 -13.97
C PHE A 122 -33.60 17.89 -13.99
N ARG A 123 -33.82 16.96 -13.07
CA ARG A 123 -35.16 16.41 -12.85
C ARG A 123 -36.02 17.47 -12.15
N VAL A 124 -37.08 17.90 -12.82
CA VAL A 124 -38.12 18.71 -12.21
C VAL A 124 -38.78 17.86 -11.13
N ARG A 125 -38.78 18.37 -9.90
CA ARG A 125 -39.50 17.78 -8.77
C ARG A 125 -40.75 18.63 -8.55
N ASP A 126 -41.86 18.19 -9.12
CA ASP A 126 -43.18 18.78 -8.87
C ASP A 126 -43.74 18.32 -7.51
N HIS A 127 -42.94 18.50 -6.45
CA HIS A 127 -43.39 18.21 -5.10
C HIS A 127 -43.93 19.49 -4.47
N ALA A 128 -45.22 19.49 -4.14
CA ALA A 128 -45.84 20.58 -3.40
C ALA A 128 -45.45 20.45 -1.93
N PHE A 129 -44.47 21.26 -1.51
CA PHE A 129 -43.96 21.25 -0.13
C PHE A 129 -45.09 21.50 0.87
N GLY A 130 -45.31 20.54 1.76
CA GLY A 130 -46.29 20.62 2.83
C GLY A 130 -45.67 20.94 4.19
N PRO A 131 -46.48 21.25 5.22
CA PRO A 131 -45.99 21.49 6.59
C PRO A 131 -45.22 20.30 7.17
N ALA A 132 -45.62 19.07 6.80
CA ALA A 132 -44.93 17.84 7.23
C ALA A 132 -43.50 17.73 6.68
N ASP A 133 -43.20 18.31 5.52
CA ASP A 133 -41.85 18.30 4.93
C ASP A 133 -40.90 19.29 5.65
N ILE A 134 -41.44 20.25 6.40
CA ILE A 134 -40.65 21.16 7.24
C ILE A 134 -40.15 20.42 8.50
N GLU A 135 -40.94 19.46 9.00
CA GLU A 135 -40.59 18.65 10.17
C GLU A 135 -39.62 17.51 9.82
N GLN A 136 -39.64 17.00 8.58
CA GLN A 136 -38.72 15.98 8.08
C GLN A 136 -38.13 16.37 6.71
N PRO A 137 -37.01 17.12 6.70
CA PRO A 137 -36.48 17.72 5.48
C PRO A 137 -35.70 16.76 4.55
N PHE A 138 -35.44 15.51 4.96
CA PHE A 138 -34.56 14.56 4.26
C PHE A 138 -35.13 13.15 4.19
#